data_AF-A0A8H5P693-F1
#
_entry.id   AF-A0A8H5P693-F1
#
_cell.length_a   1.000
_cell.length_b   1.000
_cell.length_c   1.000
_cell.angle_alpha   90.00
_cell.angle_beta   90.00
_cell.angle_gamma   90.00
#
_symmetry.space_group_name_H-M   'P 1'
#
loop_
_entity.id
_entity.type
_entity.pdbx_description
1 polymer ?
#
loop_
_entity_poly.entity_id
_entity_poly.type
_entity_poly.pdbx_seq_one_letter_code
_entity_poly.pdbx_strand_id
1 'polypeptide(L)'
;MAEQTSPTKQNVTRPQLGSMRSSSYLSDHQEYRPPRPDSARQDQLFHGIDTVIEDTSNSPVPQTRPILPFNGIPSEENPPTVVDSGLSHSYSHPNCAPRAGEKSDRLIATLFYKPRGEDQGSRSPVKTTFADSNESLPANLAPTTDPNEYPLEPPTQESEQLDHIYGSYISPLCITSFLHLMSSFPLPQDADEPHSSHRCLDNQEQPRIVELTLSPTPSPEYLSLDDLRKHEMIYRFEQEWNVDVVLQRDTVWRRHPRLVVFDMDSTLITQEVIDLLADHVKDPPDLAARVAEITHRAMMGELEFEASFRERVALLKGLPANLFEGLRPVLDVTKGAPELIKAFKRLGVKTAVLSGGFQPLTRWLAGQLGIDYAHANHVVIQDGKFTGEVEGVIVGKERKRDLLVDIAAKEGIDLYQVIAVGDGANDLLMLDKAGLGVAWNAKPRVQMEANARLNGESLLDLLYLLGFTSEEIDALVV
;
A
#
# COMPACT_ATOMS: atom_id res chain seq x y z
N MET A 1 3.13 81.90 -24.31
CA MET A 1 2.94 83.34 -24.09
C MET A 1 1.55 83.54 -23.51
N ALA A 2 1.48 84.30 -22.41
CA ALA A 2 0.31 84.85 -21.68
C ALA A 2 -0.66 83.82 -21.06
N GLU A 3 -0.79 83.68 -19.71
CA GLU A 3 -1.32 84.65 -18.71
C GLU A 3 -2.79 85.04 -18.98
N GLN A 4 -3.72 85.15 -18.03
CA GLN A 4 -3.78 85.10 -16.57
C GLN A 4 -5.30 85.06 -16.21
N THR A 5 -5.65 84.57 -15.01
CA THR A 5 -6.52 85.24 -13.99
C THR A 5 -7.42 84.28 -13.20
N SER A 6 -7.05 84.12 -11.93
CA SER A 6 -7.86 83.65 -10.79
C SER A 6 -8.80 84.77 -10.31
N PRO A 7 -9.73 84.55 -9.33
CA PRO A 7 -9.33 84.83 -7.92
C PRO A 7 -10.08 84.10 -6.77
N THR A 8 -9.34 83.86 -5.66
CA THR A 8 -9.65 84.02 -4.19
C THR A 8 -10.90 83.38 -3.52
N LYS A 9 -10.95 82.92 -2.25
CA LYS A 9 -10.21 83.02 -0.96
C LYS A 9 -10.89 81.95 -0.02
N GLN A 10 -10.31 81.27 0.99
CA GLN A 10 -9.72 81.73 2.26
C GLN A 10 -8.88 80.60 2.92
N ASN A 11 -7.83 81.01 3.65
CA ASN A 11 -6.89 80.18 4.43
C ASN A 11 -7.38 79.93 5.86
N VAL A 12 -7.12 78.72 6.39
CA VAL A 12 -6.83 78.48 7.82
C VAL A 12 -5.69 77.43 7.92
N THR A 13 -4.81 77.67 8.88
CA THR A 13 -3.41 77.21 9.01
C THR A 13 -3.23 75.75 9.48
N ARG A 14 -2.09 75.16 9.08
CA ARG A 14 -1.59 73.79 9.34
C ARG A 14 -0.89 73.67 10.72
N PRO A 15 -0.85 72.47 11.33
CA PRO A 15 0.35 72.02 12.04
C PRO A 15 0.91 70.70 11.48
N GLN A 16 2.22 70.53 11.64
CA GLN A 16 3.07 69.52 11.01
C GLN A 16 3.04 68.16 11.72
N LEU A 17 3.27 67.08 10.95
CA LEU A 17 3.48 65.71 11.42
C LEU A 17 4.92 65.53 11.93
N GLY A 18 5.06 65.10 13.19
CA GLY A 18 6.30 64.59 13.77
C GLY A 18 6.35 63.06 13.69
N SER A 19 7.51 62.55 13.29
CA SER A 19 7.87 61.13 13.14
C SER A 19 7.85 60.37 14.47
N MET A 20 7.17 59.21 14.53
CA MET A 20 7.55 58.08 15.39
C MET A 20 7.12 56.74 14.79
N ARG A 21 8.03 55.77 14.90
CA ARG A 21 8.02 54.41 14.35
C ARG A 21 6.89 53.56 14.95
N SER A 22 6.15 52.80 14.13
CA SER A 22 5.25 51.73 14.60
C SER A 22 5.91 50.37 14.42
N SER A 23 6.03 49.65 15.53
CA SER A 23 6.50 48.29 15.67
C SER A 23 5.35 47.29 15.52
N SER A 24 5.58 46.26 14.69
CA SER A 24 5.00 44.90 14.67
C SER A 24 3.60 44.65 15.24
N TYR A 25 2.72 44.20 14.34
CA TYR A 25 1.34 43.72 14.49
C TYR A 25 1.15 42.46 15.38
N LEU A 26 2.23 41.91 15.94
CA LEU A 26 2.20 40.68 16.76
C LEU A 26 1.88 40.91 18.25
N SER A 27 1.54 42.13 18.66
CA SER A 27 1.25 42.44 20.07
C SER A 27 -0.24 42.67 20.39
N ASP A 28 -1.13 42.69 19.37
CA ASP A 28 -2.54 43.07 19.55
C ASP A 28 -3.51 41.88 19.76
N HIS A 29 -3.02 40.64 19.87
CA HIS A 29 -3.90 39.45 20.00
C HIS A 29 -3.66 38.57 21.24
N GLN A 30 -3.11 39.11 22.33
CA GLN A 30 -3.11 38.43 23.62
C GLN A 30 -3.53 39.36 24.76
N GLU A 31 -4.83 39.67 24.85
CA GLU A 31 -5.43 40.16 26.10
C GLU A 31 -6.71 39.38 26.41
N TYR A 32 -6.59 38.36 27.26
CA TYR A 32 -7.70 37.87 28.06
C TYR A 32 -7.95 38.87 29.20
N ARG A 33 -9.11 39.53 29.22
CA ARG A 33 -9.54 40.42 30.32
C ARG A 33 -10.34 39.64 31.36
N PRO A 34 -9.95 39.63 32.65
CA PRO A 34 -10.79 39.09 33.70
C PRO A 34 -11.99 40.03 33.98
N PRO A 35 -13.17 39.51 34.36
CA PRO A 35 -14.33 40.34 34.65
C PRO A 35 -14.18 41.13 35.96
N ARG A 36 -14.64 42.38 35.97
CA ARG A 36 -14.77 43.21 37.17
C ARG A 36 -16.09 42.90 37.89
N PRO A 37 -16.16 42.92 39.23
CA PRO A 37 -17.38 42.65 39.96
C PRO A 37 -18.28 43.90 39.99
N ASP A 38 -19.45 43.81 39.35
CA ASP A 38 -20.54 44.77 39.55
C ASP A 38 -21.35 44.41 40.78
N SER A 39 -21.60 45.42 41.60
CA SER A 39 -22.35 45.34 42.85
C SER A 39 -23.83 45.49 42.59
N ALA A 40 -24.58 44.37 42.57
CA ALA A 40 -25.96 44.25 43.08
C ALA A 40 -26.65 42.96 42.62
N ARG A 41 -27.34 42.31 43.57
CA ARG A 41 -28.37 41.24 43.45
C ARG A 41 -27.89 39.78 43.54
N GLN A 42 -27.83 39.37 44.80
CA GLN A 42 -28.17 38.09 45.44
C GLN A 42 -28.92 37.02 44.63
N ASP A 43 -28.47 35.77 44.87
CA ASP A 43 -29.11 34.46 44.68
C ASP A 43 -29.08 33.80 43.27
N GLN A 44 -27.92 33.22 42.94
CA GLN A 44 -27.77 31.94 42.22
C GLN A 44 -26.30 31.47 42.31
N LEU A 45 -26.02 30.41 43.07
CA LEU A 45 -24.68 29.83 43.25
C LEU A 45 -24.30 28.93 42.05
N PHE A 46 -23.35 29.39 41.24
CA PHE A 46 -22.59 28.56 40.30
C PHE A 46 -21.24 28.22 40.92
N HIS A 47 -20.93 26.94 41.09
CA HIS A 47 -19.67 26.45 41.64
C HIS A 47 -18.59 26.34 40.55
N GLY A 48 -17.60 27.23 40.62
CA GLY A 48 -16.39 27.18 39.79
C GLY A 48 -15.25 26.42 40.48
N ILE A 49 -14.31 25.95 39.69
CA ILE A 49 -13.19 25.06 40.07
C ILE A 49 -12.32 25.63 41.22
N ASP A 50 -12.34 26.95 41.44
CA ASP A 50 -11.56 27.61 42.49
C ASP A 50 -12.08 27.37 43.92
N THR A 51 -13.33 26.90 44.10
CA THR A 51 -13.85 26.59 45.46
C THR A 51 -13.37 25.24 46.01
N VAL A 52 -12.71 24.42 45.19
CA VAL A 52 -12.19 23.10 45.61
C VAL A 52 -10.81 23.22 46.26
N ILE A 53 -10.16 24.39 46.20
CA ILE A 53 -8.79 24.58 46.69
C ILE A 53 -8.73 25.08 48.15
N GLU A 54 -9.81 25.68 48.68
CA GLU A 54 -9.83 26.17 50.08
C GLU A 54 -10.19 25.08 51.12
N ASP A 55 -10.87 23.99 50.72
CA ASP A 55 -11.30 22.91 51.63
C ASP A 55 -10.26 21.79 51.85
N THR A 56 -9.08 21.88 51.23
CA THR A 56 -7.97 20.92 51.46
C THR A 56 -6.86 21.45 52.39
N SER A 57 -7.15 22.48 53.17
CA SER A 57 -6.20 23.09 54.12
C SER A 57 -5.95 22.28 55.42
N ASN A 58 -6.12 20.96 55.40
CA ASN A 58 -5.89 20.11 56.58
C ASN A 58 -5.31 18.72 56.28
N SER A 59 -4.18 18.66 55.55
CA SER A 59 -3.31 17.50 55.52
C SER A 59 -1.83 17.94 55.48
N PRO A 60 -0.93 17.28 56.24
CA PRO A 60 0.44 17.76 56.39
C PRO A 60 1.20 17.65 55.08
N VAL A 61 1.73 18.78 54.61
CA VAL A 61 2.60 18.88 53.43
C VAL A 61 3.93 18.15 53.73
N PRO A 62 4.32 17.12 52.95
CA PRO A 62 5.69 16.61 53.04
C PRO A 62 6.64 17.67 52.47
N GLN A 63 7.69 17.98 53.22
CA GLN A 63 8.71 18.98 52.87
C GLN A 63 9.19 18.79 51.42
N THR A 64 9.17 19.87 50.66
CA THR A 64 9.73 19.96 49.31
C THR A 64 11.22 19.62 49.35
N ARG A 65 11.60 18.47 48.80
CA ARG A 65 13.01 18.14 48.54
C ARG A 65 13.57 19.13 47.51
N PRO A 66 14.82 19.61 47.66
CA PRO A 66 15.42 20.49 46.67
C PRO A 66 15.53 19.76 45.33
N ILE A 67 15.10 20.42 44.25
CA ILE A 67 15.26 19.94 42.87
C ILE A 67 16.76 19.88 42.58
N LEU A 68 17.31 18.68 42.51
CA LEU A 68 18.67 18.46 42.03
C LEU A 68 18.67 18.47 40.50
N PRO A 69 19.68 19.08 39.85
CA PRO A 69 19.82 19.00 38.40
C PRO A 69 19.99 17.54 37.98
N PHE A 70 19.24 17.14 36.96
CA PHE A 70 19.27 15.79 36.39
C PHE A 70 20.65 15.48 35.80
N ASN A 71 21.43 14.65 36.50
CA ASN A 71 22.63 14.03 35.97
C ASN A 71 22.28 12.60 35.55
N GLY A 72 22.22 12.36 34.24
CA GLY A 72 21.67 11.17 33.61
C GLY A 72 22.51 9.89 33.74
N ILE A 73 22.64 9.34 34.96
CA ILE A 73 22.99 7.94 35.17
C ILE A 73 22.17 7.41 36.37
N PRO A 74 21.31 6.38 36.21
CA PRO A 74 20.56 5.78 37.32
C PRO A 74 21.49 5.24 38.41
N SER A 75 21.22 5.56 39.68
CA SER A 75 21.95 5.01 40.84
C SER A 75 21.17 3.88 41.51
N GLU A 76 21.84 2.98 42.25
CA GLU A 76 21.19 1.89 43.00
C GLU A 76 20.15 2.38 44.03
N GLU A 77 20.27 3.63 44.48
CA GLU A 77 19.37 4.24 45.47
C GLU A 77 18.06 4.81 44.86
N ASN A 78 18.00 5.00 43.54
CA ASN A 78 16.80 5.41 42.80
C ASN A 78 16.70 4.59 41.50
N PRO A 79 16.24 3.32 41.57
CA PRO A 79 16.05 2.50 40.38
C PRO A 79 15.01 3.17 39.47
N PRO A 80 15.11 2.99 38.14
CA PRO A 80 14.10 3.51 37.23
C PRO A 80 12.74 2.88 37.61
N THR A 81 11.75 3.72 37.91
CA THR A 81 10.35 3.28 37.94
C THR A 81 9.95 2.94 36.51
N VAL A 82 9.98 1.65 36.20
CA VAL A 82 9.36 1.11 34.99
C VAL A 82 7.86 1.36 35.13
N VAL A 83 7.35 2.33 34.39
CA VAL A 83 5.91 2.49 34.19
C VAL A 83 5.52 1.37 33.24
N ASP A 84 5.10 0.25 33.81
CA ASP A 84 4.65 -0.91 33.05
C ASP A 84 3.41 -0.49 32.26
N SER A 85 3.51 -0.45 30.94
CA SER A 85 2.42 -0.01 30.03
C SER A 85 1.24 -0.99 30.01
N GLY A 86 1.26 -2.03 30.86
CA GLY A 86 0.29 -3.13 30.85
C GLY A 86 0.38 -4.01 29.61
N LEU A 87 1.32 -3.74 28.70
CA LEU A 87 1.55 -4.45 27.45
C LEU A 87 2.93 -5.12 27.52
N SER A 88 3.00 -6.26 28.21
CA SER A 88 4.19 -7.11 28.20
C SER A 88 4.13 -8.02 26.98
N HIS A 89 4.69 -7.57 25.85
CA HIS A 89 4.99 -8.48 24.76
C HIS A 89 6.16 -9.35 25.20
N SER A 90 5.88 -10.51 25.79
CA SER A 90 6.93 -11.48 26.11
C SER A 90 7.50 -12.02 24.79
N TYR A 91 8.74 -11.66 24.48
CA TYR A 91 9.47 -12.25 23.36
C TYR A 91 9.61 -13.74 23.64
N SER A 92 8.88 -14.54 22.87
CA SER A 92 8.81 -15.98 23.04
C SER A 92 9.45 -16.65 21.81
N HIS A 93 9.89 -17.91 21.96
CA HIS A 93 10.60 -18.63 20.91
C HIS A 93 9.80 -18.61 19.59
N PRO A 94 10.41 -18.53 18.40
CA PRO A 94 9.73 -18.46 17.09
C PRO A 94 8.80 -19.65 16.76
N ASN A 95 8.78 -20.67 17.62
CA ASN A 95 7.96 -21.87 17.50
C ASN A 95 7.08 -22.07 18.75
N CYS A 96 6.62 -21.01 19.40
CA CYS A 96 5.73 -21.14 20.56
C CYS A 96 4.45 -21.87 20.16
N ALA A 97 4.47 -23.19 20.33
CA ALA A 97 3.33 -24.04 20.11
C ALA A 97 2.28 -23.72 21.19
N PRO A 98 1.00 -23.60 20.81
CA PRO A 98 -0.06 -23.50 21.82
C PRO A 98 0.02 -24.70 22.77
N ARG A 99 -0.47 -24.54 24.00
CA ARG A 99 -0.49 -25.66 24.94
C ARG A 99 -1.37 -26.76 24.37
N ALA A 100 -1.05 -28.01 24.70
CA ALA A 100 -1.81 -29.15 24.22
C ALA A 100 -3.30 -29.03 24.63
N GLY A 101 -4.20 -29.01 23.64
CA GLY A 101 -5.65 -28.91 23.84
C GLY A 101 -6.24 -27.51 23.61
N GLU A 102 -5.41 -26.48 23.46
CA GLU A 102 -5.86 -25.12 23.09
C GLU A 102 -5.99 -24.98 21.57
N LYS A 103 -7.08 -24.35 21.10
CA LYS A 103 -7.18 -23.93 19.69
C LYS A 103 -6.34 -22.67 19.54
N SER A 104 -5.26 -22.75 18.78
CA SER A 104 -4.44 -21.59 18.43
C SER A 104 -5.18 -20.76 17.37
N ASP A 105 -5.75 -19.62 17.78
CA ASP A 105 -6.17 -18.57 16.86
C ASP A 105 -5.03 -17.54 16.73
N ARG A 106 -4.02 -17.92 15.95
CA ARG A 106 -2.83 -17.10 15.70
C ARG A 106 -2.96 -16.37 14.38
N LEU A 107 -2.49 -15.14 14.35
CA LEU A 107 -2.39 -14.31 13.16
C LEU A 107 -0.91 -14.22 12.76
N ILE A 108 -0.62 -14.48 11.49
CA ILE A 108 0.68 -14.19 10.90
C ILE A 108 0.60 -12.86 10.17
N ALA A 109 1.53 -11.96 10.49
CA ALA A 109 1.79 -10.76 9.73
C ALA A 109 3.16 -10.89 9.06
N THR A 110 3.20 -10.88 7.74
CA THR A 110 4.47 -10.81 7.00
C THR A 110 4.65 -9.40 6.47
N LEU A 111 5.71 -8.74 6.92
CA LEU A 111 6.12 -7.41 6.48
C LEU A 111 7.14 -7.55 5.36
N PHE A 112 6.92 -6.85 4.25
CA PHE A 112 7.86 -6.74 3.12
C PHE A 112 8.28 -5.29 2.98
N TYR A 113 9.57 -4.99 3.15
CA TYR A 113 10.10 -3.68 2.82
C TYR A 113 10.14 -3.49 1.31
N LYS A 114 9.62 -2.34 0.84
CA LYS A 114 9.56 -1.99 -0.57
C LYS A 114 10.90 -1.37 -0.99
N PRO A 115 11.75 -2.07 -1.75
CA PRO A 115 12.94 -1.44 -2.29
C PRO A 115 12.50 -0.27 -3.19
N ARG A 116 13.25 0.85 -3.15
CA ARG A 116 13.01 1.98 -4.06
C ARG A 116 13.16 1.52 -5.51
N GLY A 117 12.04 1.18 -6.15
CA GLY A 117 11.93 1.19 -7.59
C GLY A 117 11.97 2.64 -8.06
N GLU A 118 12.60 2.90 -9.20
CA GLU A 118 12.38 4.15 -9.92
C GLU A 118 10.87 4.35 -10.06
N ASP A 119 10.35 5.42 -9.45
CA ASP A 119 9.02 6.00 -9.63
C ASP A 119 8.34 5.45 -10.89
N GLN A 120 7.40 4.50 -10.74
CA GLN A 120 6.43 4.23 -11.81
C GLN A 120 5.58 5.49 -11.90
N GLY A 121 5.99 6.37 -12.80
CA GLY A 121 5.52 7.74 -12.86
C GLY A 121 4.00 7.86 -12.85
N SER A 122 3.46 8.31 -11.72
CA SER A 122 2.60 9.48 -11.81
C SER A 122 3.46 10.58 -12.43
N ARG A 123 3.20 10.92 -13.70
CA ARG A 123 3.71 12.15 -14.30
C ARG A 123 3.16 13.35 -13.51
N SER A 124 3.81 13.66 -12.40
CA SER A 124 3.77 14.99 -11.80
C SER A 124 4.72 15.87 -12.61
N PRO A 125 4.33 17.11 -12.94
CA PRO A 125 5.08 17.93 -13.88
C PRO A 125 6.40 18.40 -13.26
N VAL A 126 7.50 18.11 -13.98
CA VAL A 126 8.79 18.82 -13.95
C VAL A 126 9.51 18.87 -12.58
N LYS A 127 10.45 17.94 -12.37
CA LYS A 127 11.56 18.12 -11.41
C LYS A 127 12.53 19.17 -11.96
N THR A 128 12.50 20.40 -11.44
CA THR A 128 13.59 21.37 -11.63
C THR A 128 14.72 21.08 -10.63
N THR A 129 15.86 20.65 -11.16
CA THR A 129 17.14 20.53 -10.46
C THR A 129 17.59 21.89 -9.93
N PHE A 130 17.79 22.00 -8.62
CA PHE A 130 18.47 23.16 -8.03
C PHE A 130 19.97 23.06 -8.30
N ALA A 131 20.48 23.96 -9.14
CA ALA A 131 21.90 24.25 -9.25
C ALA A 131 22.14 25.68 -8.73
N ASP A 132 23.19 25.82 -7.94
CA ASP A 132 23.68 27.07 -7.36
C ASP A 132 23.88 28.16 -8.41
N SER A 133 23.07 29.22 -8.36
CA SER A 133 23.47 30.56 -8.80
C SER A 133 22.50 31.61 -8.25
N ASN A 134 23.04 32.59 -7.52
CA ASN A 134 22.36 33.83 -7.15
C ASN A 134 21.85 34.55 -8.41
N GLU A 135 20.59 34.34 -8.77
CA GLU A 135 19.85 35.21 -9.69
C GLU A 135 18.33 35.09 -9.43
N SER A 136 17.69 36.25 -9.34
CA SER A 136 16.26 36.55 -9.12
C SER A 136 15.24 35.39 -9.20
N LEU A 137 14.48 35.22 -8.11
CA LEU A 137 13.26 34.40 -8.03
C LEU A 137 12.31 34.68 -9.23
N PRO A 138 11.81 33.64 -9.93
CA PRO A 138 10.85 33.81 -11.02
C PRO A 138 9.45 34.16 -10.49
N ALA A 139 8.71 34.97 -11.26
CA ALA A 139 7.43 35.60 -10.92
C ALA A 139 6.22 34.64 -10.83
N ASN A 140 6.43 33.35 -10.53
CA ASN A 140 5.37 32.34 -10.40
C ASN A 140 5.17 31.87 -8.94
N LEU A 141 5.79 32.56 -7.98
CA LEU A 141 5.59 32.39 -6.53
C LEU A 141 4.82 33.57 -5.91
N ALA A 142 4.07 34.32 -6.73
CA ALA A 142 3.12 35.29 -6.21
C ALA A 142 1.81 34.57 -5.83
N PRO A 143 1.22 34.82 -4.65
CA PRO A 143 -0.10 34.32 -4.32
C PRO A 143 -1.09 34.85 -5.36
N THR A 144 -1.90 33.96 -5.93
CA THR A 144 -2.87 34.32 -6.97
C THR A 144 -3.86 35.34 -6.38
N THR A 145 -4.20 36.36 -7.16
CA THR A 145 -5.17 37.39 -6.76
C THR A 145 -6.62 36.97 -7.00
N ASP A 146 -6.84 35.77 -7.53
CA ASP A 146 -8.17 35.23 -7.81
C ASP A 146 -8.59 34.26 -6.69
N PRO A 147 -9.57 34.63 -5.86
CA PRO A 147 -10.03 33.79 -4.74
C PRO A 147 -10.68 32.47 -5.19
N ASN A 148 -10.98 32.29 -6.48
CA ASN A 148 -11.53 31.03 -7.01
C ASN A 148 -10.45 30.01 -7.45
N GLU A 149 -9.18 30.42 -7.56
CA GLU A 149 -8.05 29.55 -7.91
C GLU A 149 -7.31 29.02 -6.67
N TYR A 150 -7.79 29.34 -5.45
CA TYR A 150 -7.25 28.77 -4.24
C TYR A 150 -7.57 27.27 -4.17
N PRO A 151 -6.57 26.38 -4.01
CA PRO A 151 -6.83 24.99 -3.69
C PRO A 151 -7.66 24.94 -2.40
N LEU A 152 -8.90 24.47 -2.50
CA LEU A 152 -9.82 24.35 -1.37
C LEU A 152 -9.40 23.23 -0.40
N GLU A 153 -8.46 22.39 -0.82
CA GLU A 153 -7.86 21.35 -0.01
C GLU A 153 -6.37 21.67 0.19
N PRO A 154 -5.87 21.64 1.43
CA PRO A 154 -4.43 21.69 1.66
C PRO A 154 -3.79 20.54 0.88
N PRO A 155 -2.58 20.71 0.32
CA PRO A 155 -1.88 19.60 -0.30
C PRO A 155 -1.78 18.49 0.75
N THR A 156 -2.27 17.30 0.41
CA THR A 156 -2.03 16.09 1.19
C THR A 156 -0.51 15.98 1.31
N GLN A 157 0.05 16.24 2.50
CA GLN A 157 1.44 15.91 2.75
C GLN A 157 1.55 14.40 2.53
N GLU A 158 2.19 13.98 1.44
CA GLU A 158 2.68 12.62 1.32
C GLU A 158 3.50 12.36 2.58
N SER A 159 3.12 11.35 3.36
CA SER A 159 3.79 11.03 4.63
C SER A 159 5.28 10.86 4.35
N GLU A 160 6.12 11.66 5.02
CA GLU A 160 7.57 11.55 4.84
C GLU A 160 8.00 10.14 5.29
N GLN A 161 8.37 9.31 4.32
CA GLN A 161 8.78 7.93 4.57
C GLN A 161 9.97 7.91 5.53
N LEU A 162 9.90 7.04 6.55
CA LEU A 162 10.86 6.99 7.64
C LEU A 162 12.22 6.36 7.25
N ASP A 163 12.40 5.97 5.98
CA ASP A 163 13.62 5.38 5.41
C ASP A 163 14.88 6.22 5.70
N HIS A 164 14.74 7.55 5.70
CA HIS A 164 15.85 8.46 5.96
C HIS A 164 16.34 8.43 7.42
N ILE A 165 15.52 7.93 8.35
CA ILE A 165 15.81 7.85 9.78
C ILE A 165 16.25 6.43 10.15
N TYR A 166 15.54 5.41 9.69
CA TYR A 166 15.73 4.02 10.14
C TYR A 166 16.43 3.12 9.13
N GLY A 167 16.67 3.60 7.91
CA GLY A 167 17.30 2.85 6.82
C GLY A 167 16.31 2.08 5.96
N SER A 168 16.83 1.47 4.89
CA SER A 168 16.04 0.77 3.87
C SER A 168 15.85 -0.72 4.19
N TYR A 169 15.34 -1.02 5.39
CA TYR A 169 15.07 -2.38 5.88
C TYR A 169 14.04 -2.34 7.02
N ILE A 170 13.52 -3.50 7.42
CA ILE A 170 12.59 -3.60 8.54
C ILE A 170 13.36 -3.48 9.86
N SER A 171 13.39 -2.26 10.40
CA SER A 171 14.09 -1.98 11.65
C SER A 171 13.36 -2.55 12.89
N PRO A 172 14.05 -2.73 14.02
CA PRO A 172 13.40 -3.09 15.29
C PRO A 172 12.31 -2.11 15.72
N LEU A 173 12.44 -0.82 15.35
CA LEU A 173 11.41 0.18 15.64
C LEU A 173 10.18 0.02 14.73
N CYS A 174 10.36 -0.35 13.46
CA CYS A 174 9.26 -0.72 12.56
C CYS A 174 8.44 -1.88 13.18
N ILE A 175 9.13 -2.93 13.64
CA ILE A 175 8.51 -4.08 14.32
C ILE A 175 7.75 -3.62 15.57
N THR A 176 8.38 -2.82 16.43
CA THR A 176 7.77 -2.35 17.69
C THR A 176 6.55 -1.46 17.42
N SER A 177 6.63 -0.58 16.43
CA SER A 177 5.52 0.28 15.99
C SER A 177 4.35 -0.55 15.46
N PHE A 178 4.65 -1.57 14.65
CA PHE A 178 3.62 -2.50 14.17
C PHE A 178 2.93 -3.26 15.30
N LEU A 179 3.70 -3.78 16.27
CA LEU A 179 3.13 -4.47 17.43
C LEU A 179 2.24 -3.55 18.28
N HIS A 180 2.65 -2.29 18.46
CA HIS A 180 1.83 -1.29 19.14
C HIS A 180 0.53 -0.99 18.38
N LEU A 181 0.60 -0.87 17.06
CA LEU A 181 -0.58 -0.72 16.23
C LEU A 181 -1.51 -1.93 16.37
N MET A 182 -0.97 -3.15 16.36
CA MET A 182 -1.76 -4.36 16.51
C MET A 182 -2.42 -4.49 17.89
N SER A 183 -1.80 -3.97 18.96
CA SER A 183 -2.38 -3.97 20.30
C SER A 183 -3.49 -2.93 20.51
N SER A 184 -3.65 -2.00 19.56
CA SER A 184 -4.78 -1.04 19.58
C SER A 184 -6.12 -1.66 19.14
N PHE A 185 -6.09 -2.83 18.47
CA PHE A 185 -7.30 -3.50 18.02
C PHE A 185 -7.96 -4.31 19.15
N PRO A 186 -9.31 -4.40 19.16
CA PRO A 186 -10.03 -5.09 20.22
C PRO A 186 -9.74 -6.59 20.21
N LEU A 187 -9.39 -7.12 21.38
CA LEU A 187 -9.21 -8.56 21.62
C LEU A 187 -10.53 -9.20 22.11
N PRO A 188 -10.67 -10.54 22.00
CA PRO A 188 -11.79 -11.28 22.60
C PRO A 188 -11.87 -11.07 24.13
N GLN A 189 -13.08 -11.16 24.71
CA GLN A 189 -13.30 -10.89 26.15
C GLN A 189 -12.55 -11.85 27.09
N ASP A 190 -12.35 -13.09 26.67
CA ASP A 190 -11.64 -14.15 27.43
C ASP A 190 -10.23 -14.41 26.88
N ALA A 191 -9.62 -13.41 26.24
CA ALA A 191 -8.30 -13.51 25.64
C ALA A 191 -7.18 -13.64 26.70
N ASP A 192 -6.22 -14.54 26.44
CA ASP A 192 -4.95 -14.56 27.16
C ASP A 192 -4.15 -13.26 26.94
N GLU A 193 -3.13 -13.04 27.77
CA GLU A 193 -2.19 -11.92 27.57
C GLU A 193 -1.56 -11.97 26.17
N PRO A 194 -1.50 -10.81 25.47
CA PRO A 194 -1.02 -10.74 24.11
C PRO A 194 0.46 -11.09 24.06
N HIS A 195 0.80 -12.12 23.30
CA HIS A 195 2.16 -12.54 23.04
C HIS A 195 2.47 -12.50 21.56
N SER A 196 3.72 -12.14 21.25
CA SER A 196 4.20 -12.03 19.88
C SER A 196 5.61 -12.58 19.75
N SER A 197 5.90 -13.17 18.60
CA SER A 197 7.25 -13.56 18.19
C SER A 197 7.50 -13.11 16.76
N HIS A 198 8.75 -12.85 16.40
CA HIS A 198 9.12 -12.53 15.02
C HIS A 198 10.32 -13.36 14.56
N ARG A 199 10.45 -13.50 13.24
CA ARG A 199 11.63 -14.08 12.59
C ARG A 199 11.92 -13.34 11.29
N CYS A 200 13.20 -13.09 11.04
CA CYS A 200 13.67 -12.60 9.75
C CYS A 200 13.73 -13.77 8.77
N LEU A 201 13.07 -13.65 7.61
CA LEU A 201 13.01 -14.74 6.64
C LEU A 201 14.14 -14.70 5.63
N ASP A 202 14.68 -13.51 5.33
CA ASP A 202 15.68 -13.31 4.29
C ASP A 202 17.09 -13.02 4.84
N ASN A 203 17.24 -12.04 5.74
CA ASN A 203 18.52 -11.62 6.29
C ASN A 203 18.40 -11.28 7.79
N GLN A 204 19.37 -11.67 8.62
CA GLN A 204 19.35 -11.43 10.06
C GLN A 204 19.73 -10.00 10.47
N GLU A 205 20.58 -9.31 9.70
CA GLU A 205 21.09 -7.98 10.06
C GLU A 205 20.22 -6.86 9.50
N GLN A 206 19.85 -6.96 8.22
CA GLN A 206 19.02 -5.98 7.51
C GLN A 206 17.89 -6.71 6.78
N PRO A 207 16.89 -7.21 7.53
CA PRO A 207 15.78 -7.96 6.94
C PRO A 207 14.95 -7.07 6.03
N ARG A 208 14.72 -7.50 4.79
CA ARG A 208 13.64 -6.96 3.96
C ARG A 208 12.32 -7.63 4.31
N ILE A 209 12.35 -8.85 4.87
CA ILE A 209 11.15 -9.64 5.11
C ILE A 209 11.14 -10.19 6.54
N VAL A 210 10.14 -9.77 7.31
CA VAL A 210 9.95 -10.20 8.69
C VAL A 210 8.56 -10.84 8.84
N GLU A 211 8.52 -12.05 9.39
CA GLU A 211 7.28 -12.69 9.78
C GLU A 211 7.06 -12.51 11.29
N LEU A 212 5.90 -12.00 11.66
CA LEU A 212 5.43 -11.89 13.04
C LEU A 212 4.28 -12.85 13.27
N THR A 213 4.31 -13.54 14.41
CA THR A 213 3.20 -14.33 14.94
C THR A 213 2.58 -13.56 16.08
N LEU A 214 1.27 -13.34 16.01
CA LEU A 214 0.47 -12.60 16.99
C LEU A 214 -0.58 -13.52 17.59
N SER A 215 -0.72 -13.46 18.91
CA SER A 215 -1.72 -14.23 19.65
C SER A 215 -2.16 -13.47 20.90
N PRO A 216 -3.46 -13.40 21.20
CA PRO A 216 -4.56 -13.84 20.36
C PRO A 216 -4.76 -12.93 19.14
N THR A 217 -5.49 -13.41 18.13
CA THR A 217 -5.96 -12.60 17.01
C THR A 217 -6.91 -11.48 17.48
N PRO A 218 -6.97 -10.34 16.76
CA PRO A 218 -8.05 -9.38 16.93
C PRO A 218 -9.42 -10.04 16.81
N SER A 219 -10.38 -9.62 17.62
CA SER A 219 -11.68 -10.28 17.71
C SER A 219 -12.44 -10.19 16.38
N PRO A 220 -12.78 -11.32 15.75
CA PRO A 220 -13.50 -11.35 14.47
C PRO A 220 -14.94 -10.85 14.59
N GLU A 221 -15.50 -10.76 15.80
CA GLU A 221 -16.84 -10.19 16.04
C GLU A 221 -16.87 -8.68 15.81
N TYR A 222 -15.77 -7.99 16.08
CA TYR A 222 -15.66 -6.54 15.89
C TYR A 222 -14.97 -6.18 14.58
N LEU A 223 -13.94 -6.93 14.21
CA LEU A 223 -13.14 -6.67 13.01
C LEU A 223 -12.74 -7.98 12.37
N SER A 224 -13.40 -8.31 11.24
CA SER A 224 -13.04 -9.51 10.48
C SER A 224 -11.62 -9.39 9.92
N LEU A 225 -10.98 -10.51 9.58
CA LEU A 225 -9.64 -10.48 8.96
C LEU A 225 -9.64 -9.69 7.64
N ASP A 226 -10.72 -9.77 6.87
CA ASP A 226 -10.82 -9.06 5.58
C ASP A 226 -10.96 -7.56 5.79
N ASP A 227 -11.67 -7.12 6.83
CA ASP A 227 -11.74 -5.71 7.21
C ASP A 227 -10.43 -5.21 7.82
N LEU A 228 -9.76 -6.04 8.63
CA LEU A 228 -8.45 -5.73 9.21
C LEU A 228 -7.38 -5.49 8.13
N ARG A 229 -7.38 -6.31 7.06
CA ARG A 229 -6.47 -6.15 5.90
C ARG A 229 -6.68 -4.82 5.16
N LYS A 230 -7.91 -4.28 5.22
CA LYS A 230 -8.33 -3.02 4.58
C LYS A 230 -8.36 -1.84 5.56
N HIS A 231 -7.94 -2.06 6.81
CA HIS A 231 -8.07 -1.04 7.86
C HIS A 231 -7.13 0.14 7.61
N GLU A 232 -7.63 1.36 7.77
CA GLU A 232 -6.89 2.60 7.48
C GLU A 232 -5.56 2.68 8.26
N MET A 233 -5.56 2.27 9.52
CA MET A 233 -4.34 2.25 10.34
C MET A 233 -3.23 1.38 9.75
N ILE A 234 -3.57 0.22 9.16
CA ILE A 234 -2.59 -0.65 8.48
C ILE A 234 -2.05 0.06 7.25
N TYR A 235 -2.91 0.68 6.45
CA TYR A 235 -2.49 1.43 5.26
C TYR A 235 -1.57 2.61 5.61
N ARG A 236 -1.90 3.39 6.65
CA ARG A 236 -1.05 4.47 7.13
C ARG A 236 0.32 3.97 7.56
N PHE A 237 0.35 2.85 8.29
CA PHE A 237 1.60 2.21 8.70
C PHE A 237 2.46 1.79 7.50
N GLU A 238 1.86 1.19 6.47
CA GLU A 238 2.58 0.81 5.25
C GLU A 238 3.20 1.99 4.51
N GLN A 239 2.50 3.11 4.44
CA GLN A 239 2.99 4.33 3.80
C GLN A 239 4.12 4.97 4.60
N GLU A 240 3.96 5.07 5.92
CA GLU A 240 4.95 5.69 6.83
C GLU A 240 6.26 4.89 6.87
N TRP A 241 6.16 3.55 6.91
CA TRP A 241 7.31 2.63 7.02
C TRP A 241 7.79 2.06 5.70
N ASN A 242 7.16 2.43 4.57
CA ASN A 242 7.46 1.92 3.24
C ASN A 242 7.51 0.38 3.17
N VAL A 243 6.49 -0.26 3.75
CA VAL A 243 6.33 -1.73 3.76
C VAL A 243 5.00 -2.15 3.14
N ASP A 244 4.88 -3.41 2.73
CA ASP A 244 3.61 -4.12 2.60
C ASP A 244 3.38 -5.01 3.81
N VAL A 245 2.16 -5.01 4.34
CA VAL A 245 1.72 -5.87 5.44
C VAL A 245 0.75 -6.91 4.90
N VAL A 246 1.13 -8.18 4.99
CA VAL A 246 0.27 -9.31 4.61
C VAL A 246 -0.20 -10.06 5.86
N LEU A 247 -1.51 -10.06 6.10
CA LEU A 247 -2.13 -10.72 7.25
C LEU A 247 -2.78 -12.04 6.84
N GLN A 248 -2.42 -13.13 7.50
CA GLN A 248 -2.91 -14.48 7.24
C GLN A 248 -3.22 -15.21 8.54
N ARG A 249 -4.27 -16.03 8.57
CA ARG A 249 -4.46 -16.98 9.68
C ARG A 249 -3.32 -18.00 9.67
N ASP A 250 -2.83 -18.35 10.86
CA ASP A 250 -1.83 -19.39 11.02
C ASP A 250 -2.47 -20.78 10.90
N THR A 251 -2.68 -21.21 9.67
CA THR A 251 -3.29 -22.51 9.34
C THR A 251 -2.29 -23.42 8.65
N VAL A 252 -2.53 -24.72 8.71
CA VAL A 252 -1.73 -25.73 7.96
C VAL A 252 -1.71 -25.42 6.47
N TRP A 253 -2.81 -24.89 5.93
CA TRP A 253 -2.96 -24.60 4.50
C TRP A 253 -2.15 -23.39 4.03
N ARG A 254 -1.81 -22.46 4.94
CA ARG A 254 -0.90 -21.34 4.63
C ARG A 254 0.45 -21.84 4.11
N ARG A 255 1.02 -22.87 4.74
CA ARG A 255 2.35 -23.41 4.41
C ARG A 255 2.33 -24.48 3.32
N HIS A 256 1.15 -25.03 3.03
CA HIS A 256 1.00 -26.18 2.13
C HIS A 256 -0.07 -25.93 1.07
N PRO A 257 0.13 -24.93 0.18
CA PRO A 257 -0.72 -24.78 -0.99
C PRO A 257 -0.60 -26.01 -1.89
N ARG A 258 -1.66 -26.33 -2.63
CA ARG A 258 -1.67 -27.45 -3.57
C ARG A 258 -1.88 -27.01 -5.02
N LEU A 259 -2.38 -25.79 -5.23
CA LEU A 259 -2.56 -25.17 -6.54
C LEU A 259 -2.19 -23.69 -6.46
N VAL A 260 -1.36 -23.22 -7.40
CA VAL A 260 -1.13 -21.79 -7.62
C VAL A 260 -1.55 -21.42 -9.04
N VAL A 261 -2.38 -20.39 -9.15
CA VAL A 261 -2.93 -19.88 -10.39
C VAL A 261 -2.40 -18.47 -10.63
N PHE A 262 -1.89 -18.20 -11.82
CA PHE A 262 -1.30 -16.92 -12.19
C PHE A 262 -2.08 -16.28 -13.35
N ASP A 263 -2.20 -14.96 -13.35
CA ASP A 263 -2.33 -14.22 -14.61
C ASP A 263 -1.02 -14.26 -15.40
N MET A 264 -1.09 -13.95 -16.69
CA MET A 264 0.06 -13.89 -17.58
C MET A 264 0.60 -12.46 -17.72
N ASP A 265 -0.18 -11.60 -18.37
CA ASP A 265 0.20 -10.22 -18.68
C ASP A 265 0.43 -9.46 -17.37
N SER A 266 1.46 -8.62 -17.31
CA SER A 266 1.84 -7.83 -16.12
C SER A 266 2.06 -8.63 -14.82
N THR A 267 2.09 -9.97 -14.89
CA THR A 267 2.27 -10.88 -13.76
C THR A 267 3.41 -11.87 -14.02
N LEU A 268 3.22 -12.89 -14.87
CA LEU A 268 4.29 -13.83 -15.26
C LEU A 268 5.25 -13.23 -16.30
N ILE A 269 4.79 -12.25 -17.06
CA ILE A 269 5.60 -11.42 -17.96
C ILE A 269 5.40 -9.95 -17.58
N THR A 270 6.36 -9.10 -17.92
CA THR A 270 6.31 -7.68 -17.55
C THR A 270 5.48 -6.84 -18.53
N GLN A 271 5.15 -7.38 -19.70
CA GLN A 271 4.42 -6.68 -20.75
C GLN A 271 2.94 -7.07 -20.84
N GLU A 272 2.17 -6.20 -21.48
CA GLU A 272 0.85 -6.49 -22.04
C GLU A 272 1.01 -7.05 -23.47
N VAL A 273 0.65 -8.32 -23.70
CA VAL A 273 0.90 -8.98 -25.00
C VAL A 273 0.24 -8.28 -26.17
N ILE A 274 -0.96 -7.72 -25.99
CA ILE A 274 -1.72 -7.11 -27.08
C ILE A 274 -1.12 -5.77 -27.51
N ASP A 275 -0.59 -4.99 -26.57
CA ASP A 275 0.11 -3.74 -26.84
C ASP A 275 1.46 -4.06 -27.51
N LEU A 276 2.18 -5.05 -27.00
CA LEU A 276 3.42 -5.54 -27.62
C LEU A 276 3.20 -6.03 -29.05
N LEU A 277 2.09 -6.73 -29.32
CA LEU A 277 1.72 -7.16 -30.66
C LEU A 277 1.44 -5.97 -31.57
N ALA A 278 0.69 -4.98 -31.10
CA ALA A 278 0.38 -3.78 -31.87
C ALA A 278 1.64 -2.97 -32.23
N ASP A 279 2.61 -2.87 -31.31
CA ASP A 279 3.89 -2.20 -31.53
C ASP A 279 4.80 -2.94 -32.52
N HIS A 280 4.70 -4.27 -32.61
CA HIS A 280 5.47 -5.07 -33.56
C HIS A 280 4.95 -4.97 -35.00
N VAL A 281 3.71 -4.52 -35.19
CA VAL A 281 3.06 -4.41 -36.49
C VAL A 281 3.30 -3.01 -37.05
N LYS A 282 4.00 -2.95 -38.18
CA LYS A 282 4.33 -1.67 -38.85
C LYS A 282 3.28 -1.17 -39.83
N ASP A 283 2.40 -2.06 -40.29
CA ASP A 283 1.35 -1.76 -41.26
C ASP A 283 0.03 -2.41 -40.80
N PRO A 284 -1.02 -1.62 -40.49
CA PRO A 284 -1.06 -0.15 -40.60
C PRO A 284 -0.32 0.54 -39.44
N PRO A 285 0.34 1.71 -39.68
CA PRO A 285 1.21 2.37 -38.69
C PRO A 285 0.45 2.96 -37.50
N ASP A 286 -0.87 3.10 -37.59
CA ASP A 286 -1.75 3.62 -36.54
C ASP A 286 -2.32 2.52 -35.64
N LEU A 287 -1.96 1.23 -35.85
CA LEU A 287 -2.52 0.12 -35.09
C LEU A 287 -2.27 0.25 -33.58
N ALA A 288 -1.02 0.53 -33.18
CA ALA A 288 -0.66 0.73 -31.78
C ALA A 288 -1.48 1.83 -31.11
N ALA A 289 -1.65 2.98 -31.79
CA ALA A 289 -2.45 4.08 -31.28
C ALA A 289 -3.94 3.70 -31.13
N ARG A 290 -4.48 2.93 -32.07
CA ARG A 290 -5.88 2.46 -32.02
C ARG A 290 -6.13 1.44 -30.92
N VAL A 291 -5.18 0.53 -30.69
CA VAL A 291 -5.24 -0.43 -29.58
C VAL A 291 -5.17 0.31 -28.24
N ALA A 292 -4.23 1.24 -28.10
CA ALA A 292 -4.08 2.06 -26.89
C ALA A 292 -5.35 2.86 -26.56
N GLU A 293 -6.02 3.44 -27.56
CA GLU A 293 -7.29 4.15 -27.38
C GLU A 293 -8.40 3.24 -26.81
N ILE A 294 -8.55 2.02 -27.33
CA ILE A 294 -9.54 1.06 -26.81
C ILE A 294 -9.17 0.62 -25.39
N THR A 295 -7.88 0.39 -25.12
CA THR A 295 -7.37 0.05 -23.78
C THR A 295 -7.66 1.18 -22.79
N HIS A 296 -7.43 2.43 -23.17
CA HIS A 296 -7.73 3.60 -22.34
C HIS A 296 -9.22 3.69 -22.01
N ARG A 297 -10.10 3.55 -23.00
CA ARG A 297 -11.57 3.54 -22.79
C ARG A 297 -12.02 2.40 -21.87
N ALA A 298 -11.42 1.22 -21.99
CA ALA A 298 -11.67 0.11 -21.08
C ALA A 298 -11.22 0.41 -19.63
N MET A 299 -10.06 1.05 -19.46
CA MET A 299 -9.57 1.47 -18.14
C MET A 299 -10.43 2.56 -17.51
N MET A 300 -11.04 3.44 -18.31
CA MET A 300 -12.01 4.44 -17.86
C MET A 300 -13.39 3.85 -17.53
N GLY A 301 -13.59 2.54 -17.75
CA GLY A 301 -14.85 1.85 -17.51
C GLY A 301 -15.92 2.11 -18.57
N GLU A 302 -15.56 2.70 -19.71
CA GLU A 302 -16.50 2.91 -20.83
C GLU A 302 -16.80 1.61 -21.58
N LEU A 303 -15.89 0.64 -21.53
CA LEU A 303 -16.00 -0.65 -22.20
C LEU A 303 -15.79 -1.78 -21.20
N GLU A 304 -16.74 -2.72 -21.18
CA GLU A 304 -16.57 -3.99 -20.49
C GLU A 304 -15.41 -4.78 -21.14
N PHE A 305 -14.67 -5.54 -20.32
CA PHE A 305 -13.45 -6.26 -20.75
C PHE A 305 -13.66 -7.10 -22.01
N GLU A 306 -14.76 -7.84 -22.09
CA GLU A 306 -15.06 -8.71 -23.22
C GLU A 306 -15.26 -7.92 -24.52
N ALA A 307 -15.95 -6.78 -24.44
CA ALA A 307 -16.16 -5.89 -25.57
C ALA A 307 -14.84 -5.26 -26.02
N SER A 308 -14.05 -4.74 -25.07
CA SER A 308 -12.72 -4.18 -25.33
C SER A 308 -11.78 -5.20 -25.98
N PHE A 309 -11.77 -6.46 -25.50
CA PHE A 309 -10.96 -7.52 -26.08
C PHE A 309 -11.38 -7.83 -27.52
N ARG A 310 -12.70 -7.99 -27.79
CA ARG A 310 -13.20 -8.20 -29.16
C ARG A 310 -12.86 -7.05 -30.09
N GLU A 311 -13.01 -5.81 -29.65
CA GLU A 311 -12.66 -4.63 -30.45
C GLU A 311 -11.17 -4.61 -30.80
N ARG A 312 -10.29 -4.88 -29.82
CA ARG A 312 -8.83 -4.93 -30.08
C ARG A 312 -8.45 -6.09 -31.00
N VAL A 313 -9.05 -7.28 -30.84
CA VAL A 313 -8.80 -8.42 -31.74
C VAL A 313 -9.30 -8.15 -33.16
N ALA A 314 -10.43 -7.44 -33.32
CA ALA A 314 -10.94 -7.06 -34.63
C ALA A 314 -9.95 -6.18 -35.42
N LEU A 315 -9.14 -5.37 -34.72
CA LEU A 315 -8.07 -4.57 -35.35
C LEU A 315 -6.95 -5.42 -35.93
N LEU A 316 -6.78 -6.66 -35.47
CA LEU A 316 -5.73 -7.57 -35.94
C LEU A 316 -6.11 -8.29 -37.23
N LYS A 317 -7.32 -8.09 -37.75
CA LYS A 317 -7.83 -8.77 -38.94
C LYS A 317 -6.91 -8.60 -40.15
N GLY A 318 -6.56 -9.72 -40.78
CA GLY A 318 -5.72 -9.77 -41.97
C GLY A 318 -4.22 -9.83 -41.69
N LEU A 319 -3.79 -9.63 -40.45
CA LEU A 319 -2.39 -9.77 -40.04
C LEU A 319 -1.97 -11.24 -40.00
N PRO A 320 -0.69 -11.55 -40.26
CA PRO A 320 -0.20 -12.93 -40.29
C PRO A 320 -0.10 -13.52 -38.87
N ALA A 321 -0.52 -14.78 -38.72
CA ALA A 321 -0.55 -15.47 -37.42
C ALA A 321 0.86 -15.77 -36.84
N ASN A 322 1.91 -15.71 -37.68
CA ASN A 322 3.30 -15.87 -37.23
C ASN A 322 3.80 -14.71 -36.35
N LEU A 323 3.02 -13.64 -36.19
CA LEU A 323 3.32 -12.55 -35.26
C LEU A 323 3.63 -13.06 -33.85
N PHE A 324 2.90 -14.07 -33.36
CA PHE A 324 3.19 -14.66 -32.04
C PHE A 324 4.58 -15.27 -31.94
N GLU A 325 5.15 -15.78 -33.03
CA GLU A 325 6.51 -16.31 -33.03
C GLU A 325 7.55 -15.19 -32.92
N GLY A 326 7.28 -14.05 -33.54
CA GLY A 326 8.09 -12.84 -33.43
C GLY A 326 8.10 -12.22 -32.03
N LEU A 327 7.04 -12.46 -31.24
CA LEU A 327 6.95 -11.98 -29.85
C LEU A 327 7.76 -12.83 -28.85
N ARG A 328 7.94 -14.13 -29.11
CA ARG A 328 8.66 -15.04 -28.20
C ARG A 328 10.04 -14.52 -27.73
N PRO A 329 10.93 -14.01 -28.60
CA PRO A 329 12.26 -13.55 -28.17
C PRO A 329 12.26 -12.20 -27.45
N VAL A 330 11.18 -11.43 -27.50
CA VAL A 330 11.07 -10.10 -26.87
C VAL A 330 10.24 -10.11 -25.59
N LEU A 331 9.55 -11.20 -25.29
CA LEU A 331 8.85 -11.38 -24.03
C LEU A 331 9.85 -11.45 -22.88
N ASP A 332 9.60 -10.63 -21.87
CA ASP A 332 10.41 -10.58 -20.67
C ASP A 332 9.65 -11.26 -19.54
N VAL A 333 10.20 -12.36 -19.05
CA VAL A 333 9.60 -13.13 -17.97
C VAL A 333 9.90 -12.41 -16.66
N THR A 334 8.86 -12.21 -15.84
CA THR A 334 9.00 -11.55 -14.55
C THR A 334 10.08 -12.23 -13.70
N LYS A 335 10.99 -11.43 -13.14
CA LYS A 335 12.09 -11.89 -12.30
C LYS A 335 11.56 -12.82 -11.20
N GLY A 336 12.23 -13.96 -11.04
CA GLY A 336 11.84 -14.98 -10.06
C GLY A 336 10.70 -15.91 -10.49
N ALA A 337 10.00 -15.67 -11.60
CA ALA A 337 8.92 -16.56 -12.04
C ALA A 337 9.41 -17.97 -12.41
N PRO A 338 10.48 -18.15 -13.21
CA PRO A 338 11.00 -19.49 -13.51
C PRO A 338 11.41 -20.27 -12.26
N GLU A 339 12.09 -19.60 -11.33
CA GLU A 339 12.54 -20.16 -10.07
C GLU A 339 11.37 -20.54 -9.16
N LEU A 340 10.35 -19.68 -9.09
CA LEU A 340 9.13 -19.91 -8.33
C LEU A 340 8.37 -21.16 -8.84
N ILE A 341 8.17 -21.26 -10.16
CA ILE A 341 7.50 -22.43 -10.76
C ILE A 341 8.31 -23.70 -10.52
N LYS A 342 9.65 -23.63 -10.61
CA LYS A 342 10.54 -24.75 -10.28
C LYS A 342 10.40 -25.19 -8.82
N ALA A 343 10.37 -24.24 -7.89
CA ALA A 343 10.16 -24.49 -6.47
C ALA A 343 8.81 -25.18 -6.21
N PHE A 344 7.71 -24.64 -6.77
CA PHE A 344 6.38 -25.25 -6.66
C PHE A 344 6.32 -26.67 -7.21
N LYS A 345 6.97 -26.92 -8.35
CA LYS A 345 7.03 -28.26 -8.94
C LYS A 345 7.75 -29.26 -8.02
N ARG A 346 8.80 -28.85 -7.33
CA ARG A 346 9.51 -29.70 -6.35
C ARG A 346 8.69 -29.97 -5.10
N LEU A 347 7.89 -28.99 -4.68
CA LEU A 347 6.93 -29.12 -3.59
C LEU A 347 5.68 -29.93 -3.98
N GLY A 348 5.55 -30.35 -5.24
CA GLY A 348 4.39 -31.10 -5.73
C GLY A 348 3.12 -30.24 -5.89
N VAL A 349 3.27 -28.92 -5.95
CA VAL A 349 2.19 -27.96 -6.13
C VAL A 349 1.84 -27.85 -7.61
N LYS A 350 0.54 -27.92 -7.92
CA LYS A 350 0.05 -27.71 -9.28
C LYS A 350 0.10 -26.24 -9.65
N THR A 351 0.43 -25.95 -10.90
CA THR A 351 0.53 -24.58 -11.40
C THR A 351 -0.38 -24.37 -12.61
N ALA A 352 -1.04 -23.22 -12.66
CA ALA A 352 -1.89 -22.84 -13.77
C ALA A 352 -1.64 -21.40 -14.19
N VAL A 353 -1.76 -21.12 -15.48
CA VAL A 353 -1.85 -19.75 -16.02
C VAL A 353 -3.20 -19.54 -16.70
N LEU A 354 -3.92 -18.51 -16.26
CA LEU A 354 -5.22 -18.10 -16.79
C LEU A 354 -5.08 -16.67 -17.32
N SER A 355 -5.03 -16.51 -18.64
CA SER A 355 -4.74 -15.24 -19.29
C SER A 355 -5.93 -14.72 -20.09
N GLY A 356 -6.14 -13.40 -20.03
CA GLY A 356 -7.04 -12.69 -20.97
C GLY A 356 -6.44 -12.49 -22.37
N GLY A 357 -5.19 -12.91 -22.59
CA GLY A 357 -4.47 -12.81 -23.85
C GLY A 357 -4.72 -13.99 -24.78
N PHE A 358 -3.68 -14.43 -25.49
CA PHE A 358 -3.79 -15.35 -26.63
C PHE A 358 -3.26 -16.75 -26.33
N GLN A 359 -4.09 -17.78 -26.52
CA GLN A 359 -3.77 -19.18 -26.20
C GLN A 359 -2.45 -19.70 -26.80
N PRO A 360 -2.08 -19.42 -28.08
CA PRO A 360 -0.81 -19.92 -28.63
C PRO A 360 0.41 -19.46 -27.83
N LEU A 361 0.41 -18.19 -27.40
CA LEU A 361 1.53 -17.62 -26.66
C LEU A 361 1.53 -18.08 -25.20
N THR A 362 0.35 -18.11 -24.56
CA THR A 362 0.20 -18.63 -23.20
C THR A 362 0.64 -20.10 -23.09
N ARG A 363 0.29 -20.96 -24.05
CA ARG A 363 0.77 -22.36 -24.07
C ARG A 363 2.28 -22.47 -24.25
N TRP A 364 2.85 -21.63 -25.11
CA TRP A 364 4.29 -21.61 -25.31
C TRP A 364 5.01 -21.22 -24.00
N LEU A 365 4.59 -20.13 -23.36
CA LEU A 365 5.17 -19.67 -22.10
C LEU A 365 5.01 -20.71 -20.99
N ALA A 366 3.81 -21.28 -20.84
CA ALA A 366 3.55 -22.36 -19.89
C ALA A 366 4.46 -23.56 -20.12
N GLY A 367 4.71 -23.94 -21.38
CA GLY A 367 5.65 -24.99 -21.74
C GLY A 367 7.10 -24.68 -21.40
N GLN A 368 7.54 -23.42 -21.57
CA GLN A 368 8.89 -22.97 -21.19
C GLN A 368 9.10 -23.01 -19.67
N LEU A 369 8.11 -22.54 -18.91
CA LEU A 369 8.16 -22.50 -17.43
C LEU A 369 7.85 -23.85 -16.78
N GLY A 370 7.20 -24.77 -17.50
CA GLY A 370 6.78 -26.07 -16.99
C GLY A 370 5.50 -26.04 -16.16
N ILE A 371 4.58 -25.12 -16.48
CA ILE A 371 3.27 -24.94 -15.86
C ILE A 371 2.32 -26.06 -16.30
N ASP A 372 1.52 -26.63 -15.37
CA ASP A 372 0.65 -27.78 -15.64
C ASP A 372 -0.58 -27.42 -16.52
N TYR A 373 -1.16 -26.23 -16.30
CA TYR A 373 -2.40 -25.79 -16.93
C TYR A 373 -2.24 -24.43 -17.61
N ALA A 374 -2.78 -24.28 -18.83
CA ALA A 374 -2.72 -23.02 -19.57
C ALA A 374 -4.03 -22.75 -20.31
N HIS A 375 -4.73 -21.69 -19.93
CA HIS A 375 -5.99 -21.26 -20.55
C HIS A 375 -5.94 -19.78 -20.91
N ALA A 376 -6.32 -19.47 -22.14
CA ALA A 376 -6.48 -18.11 -22.64
C ALA A 376 -7.46 -18.06 -23.83
N ASN A 377 -7.60 -16.90 -24.46
CA ASN A 377 -8.53 -16.72 -25.57
C ASN A 377 -8.04 -17.37 -26.86
N HIS A 378 -8.97 -17.97 -27.59
CA HIS A 378 -8.71 -18.59 -28.89
C HIS A 378 -9.13 -17.60 -29.97
N VAL A 379 -8.17 -17.07 -30.72
CA VAL A 379 -8.44 -16.19 -31.86
C VAL A 379 -8.43 -17.02 -33.14
N VAL A 380 -9.45 -16.83 -33.98
CA VAL A 380 -9.61 -17.59 -35.21
C VAL A 380 -8.54 -17.19 -36.21
N ILE A 381 -7.86 -18.20 -36.76
CA ILE A 381 -6.85 -18.04 -37.80
C ILE A 381 -7.30 -18.82 -39.04
N GLN A 382 -7.37 -18.14 -40.18
CA GLN A 382 -7.72 -18.73 -41.47
C GLN A 382 -6.66 -18.33 -42.51
N ASP A 383 -6.22 -19.28 -43.31
CA ASP A 383 -5.18 -19.08 -44.35
C ASP A 383 -3.91 -18.40 -43.81
N GLY A 384 -3.54 -18.73 -42.56
CA GLY A 384 -2.36 -18.17 -41.89
C GLY A 384 -2.52 -16.73 -41.40
N LYS A 385 -3.74 -16.18 -41.40
CA LYS A 385 -4.05 -14.81 -40.98
C LYS A 385 -5.13 -14.75 -39.91
N PHE A 386 -5.09 -13.74 -39.06
CA PHE A 386 -6.16 -13.46 -38.09
C PHE A 386 -7.44 -13.05 -38.82
N THR A 387 -8.58 -13.63 -38.45
CA THR A 387 -9.88 -13.20 -39.00
C THR A 387 -10.47 -12.01 -38.26
N GLY A 388 -9.95 -11.71 -37.06
CA GLY A 388 -10.50 -10.71 -36.13
C GLY A 388 -11.62 -11.26 -35.23
N GLU A 389 -11.88 -12.57 -35.26
CA GLU A 389 -12.91 -13.23 -34.45
C GLU A 389 -12.30 -14.04 -33.30
N VAL A 390 -13.04 -14.15 -32.19
CA VAL A 390 -12.66 -14.91 -31.00
C VAL A 390 -13.62 -16.08 -30.82
N GLU A 391 -13.11 -17.29 -30.63
CA GLU A 391 -13.90 -18.49 -30.40
C GLU A 391 -14.22 -18.71 -28.91
N GLY A 392 -15.42 -19.23 -28.65
CA GLY A 392 -15.82 -19.69 -27.34
C GLY A 392 -16.06 -18.55 -26.34
N VAL A 393 -15.94 -18.90 -25.05
CA VAL A 393 -16.13 -17.97 -23.94
C VAL A 393 -14.81 -17.25 -23.69
N ILE A 394 -14.85 -15.92 -23.71
CA ILE A 394 -13.68 -15.09 -23.44
C ILE A 394 -13.24 -15.28 -21.98
N VAL A 395 -11.93 -15.44 -21.78
CA VAL A 395 -11.27 -15.56 -20.48
C VAL A 395 -11.20 -14.19 -19.81
N GLY A 396 -12.36 -13.68 -19.40
CA GLY A 396 -12.53 -12.49 -18.55
C GLY A 396 -12.61 -12.84 -17.07
N LYS A 397 -13.15 -11.93 -16.25
CA LYS A 397 -13.14 -12.06 -14.78
C LYS A 397 -13.89 -13.30 -14.26
N GLU A 398 -15.10 -13.56 -14.76
CA GLU A 398 -15.88 -14.72 -14.34
C GLU A 398 -15.22 -16.01 -14.80
N ARG A 399 -14.73 -16.02 -16.03
CA ARG A 399 -14.14 -17.20 -16.62
C ARG A 399 -12.83 -17.59 -15.94
N LYS A 400 -12.00 -16.63 -15.52
CA LYS A 400 -10.79 -16.90 -14.70
C LYS A 400 -11.15 -17.56 -13.37
N ARG A 401 -12.14 -17.03 -12.65
CA ARG A 401 -12.67 -17.64 -11.41
C ARG A 401 -13.17 -19.07 -11.66
N ASP A 402 -13.98 -19.27 -12.70
CA ASP A 402 -14.58 -20.56 -12.99
C ASP A 402 -13.52 -21.60 -13.35
N LEU A 403 -12.52 -21.22 -14.16
CA LEU A 403 -11.38 -22.08 -14.50
C LEU A 403 -10.55 -22.45 -13.27
N LEU A 404 -10.32 -21.52 -12.34
CA LEU A 404 -9.64 -21.81 -11.07
C LEU A 404 -10.41 -22.89 -10.28
N VAL A 405 -11.73 -22.74 -10.17
CA VAL A 405 -12.60 -23.71 -9.48
C VAL A 405 -12.61 -25.06 -10.19
N ASP A 406 -12.70 -25.07 -11.53
CA ASP A 406 -12.70 -26.27 -12.35
C ASP A 406 -11.39 -27.06 -12.18
N ILE A 407 -10.24 -26.37 -12.19
CA ILE A 407 -8.92 -26.99 -11.99
C ILE A 407 -8.81 -27.55 -10.57
N ALA A 408 -9.21 -26.79 -9.55
CA ALA A 408 -9.19 -27.24 -8.16
C ALA A 408 -10.06 -28.48 -7.96
N ALA A 409 -11.28 -28.49 -8.51
CA ALA A 409 -12.19 -29.62 -8.46
C ALA A 409 -11.62 -30.85 -9.18
N LYS A 410 -11.02 -30.65 -10.36
CA LYS A 410 -10.38 -31.72 -11.14
C LYS A 410 -9.22 -32.39 -10.39
N GLU A 411 -8.45 -31.63 -9.63
CA GLU A 411 -7.30 -32.12 -8.86
C GLU A 411 -7.68 -32.58 -7.43
N GLY A 412 -8.95 -32.43 -7.03
CA GLY A 412 -9.40 -32.74 -5.66
C GLY A 412 -8.71 -31.86 -4.62
N ILE A 413 -8.60 -30.56 -4.93
CA ILE A 413 -7.96 -29.54 -4.09
C ILE A 413 -9.04 -28.63 -3.52
N ASP A 414 -9.02 -28.43 -2.20
CA ASP A 414 -9.90 -27.46 -1.54
C ASP A 414 -9.44 -26.03 -1.88
N LEU A 415 -10.39 -25.10 -2.08
CA LEU A 415 -10.09 -23.71 -2.42
C LEU A 415 -9.24 -23.01 -1.35
N TYR A 416 -9.32 -23.41 -0.08
CA TYR A 416 -8.43 -22.90 0.98
C TYR A 416 -6.95 -23.23 0.75
N GLN A 417 -6.64 -24.20 -0.11
CA GLN A 417 -5.28 -24.59 -0.50
C GLN A 417 -4.85 -23.99 -1.85
N VAL A 418 -5.65 -23.08 -2.42
CA VAL A 418 -5.39 -22.43 -3.70
C VAL A 418 -4.86 -21.02 -3.46
N ILE A 419 -3.79 -20.68 -4.18
CA ILE A 419 -3.26 -19.32 -4.27
C ILE A 419 -3.57 -18.79 -5.66
N ALA A 420 -4.04 -17.55 -5.75
CA ALA A 420 -4.21 -16.84 -7.01
C ALA A 420 -3.33 -15.59 -7.02
N VAL A 421 -2.65 -15.32 -8.13
CA VAL A 421 -1.75 -14.17 -8.30
C VAL A 421 -2.16 -13.41 -9.57
N GLY A 422 -2.33 -12.10 -9.47
CA GLY A 422 -2.65 -11.24 -10.60
C GLY A 422 -2.48 -9.76 -10.27
N ASP A 423 -2.53 -8.90 -11.28
CA ASP A 423 -2.32 -7.45 -11.15
C ASP A 423 -3.58 -6.62 -11.50
N GLY A 424 -4.50 -7.22 -12.25
CA GLY A 424 -5.57 -6.51 -12.94
C GLY A 424 -6.95 -6.64 -12.28
N ALA A 425 -7.86 -5.71 -12.62
CA ALA A 425 -9.24 -5.74 -12.14
C ALA A 425 -10.03 -6.95 -12.68
N ASN A 426 -9.58 -7.52 -13.80
CA ASN A 426 -10.05 -8.79 -14.35
C ASN A 426 -9.73 -9.99 -13.44
N ASP A 427 -8.75 -9.88 -12.54
CA ASP A 427 -8.37 -10.98 -11.64
C ASP A 427 -9.14 -10.99 -10.33
N LEU A 428 -9.80 -9.89 -9.96
CA LEU A 428 -10.42 -9.73 -8.64
C LEU A 428 -11.33 -10.90 -8.22
N LEU A 429 -12.15 -11.43 -9.14
CA LEU A 429 -13.00 -12.59 -8.83
C LEU A 429 -12.22 -13.90 -8.64
N MET A 430 -11.08 -14.04 -9.33
CA MET A 430 -10.18 -15.18 -9.16
C MET A 430 -9.41 -15.06 -7.84
N LEU A 431 -8.91 -13.87 -7.52
CA LEU A 431 -8.20 -13.55 -6.27
C LEU A 431 -9.10 -13.77 -5.06
N ASP A 432 -10.32 -13.24 -5.07
CA ASP A 432 -11.32 -13.39 -4.00
C ASP A 432 -11.73 -14.85 -3.76
N LYS A 433 -11.77 -15.66 -4.83
CA LYS A 433 -12.21 -17.06 -4.74
C LYS A 433 -11.14 -17.99 -4.19
N ALA A 434 -9.87 -17.62 -4.30
CA ALA A 434 -8.74 -18.42 -3.80
C ALA A 434 -8.65 -18.32 -2.27
N GLY A 435 -8.02 -19.31 -1.63
CA GLY A 435 -7.71 -19.26 -0.19
C GLY A 435 -6.75 -18.11 0.15
N LEU A 436 -5.92 -17.72 -0.81
CA LEU A 436 -5.09 -16.51 -0.77
C LEU A 436 -5.03 -15.87 -2.15
N GLY A 437 -5.70 -14.73 -2.33
CA GLY A 437 -5.52 -13.84 -3.48
C GLY A 437 -4.38 -12.84 -3.24
N VAL A 438 -3.36 -12.86 -4.12
CA VAL A 438 -2.20 -11.98 -4.07
C VAL A 438 -2.23 -11.01 -5.24
N ALA A 439 -2.33 -9.72 -4.92
CA ALA A 439 -2.14 -8.61 -5.85
C ALA A 439 -0.64 -8.36 -6.05
N TRP A 440 -0.11 -8.75 -7.22
CA TRP A 440 1.30 -8.60 -7.57
C TRP A 440 1.53 -7.30 -8.32
N ASN A 441 2.33 -6.38 -7.77
CA ASN A 441 2.60 -5.04 -8.35
C ASN A 441 1.34 -4.38 -8.98
N ALA A 442 0.19 -4.59 -8.33
CA ALA A 442 -1.11 -4.43 -8.95
C ALA A 442 -1.55 -2.96 -8.95
N LYS A 443 -2.58 -2.64 -9.72
CA LYS A 443 -3.18 -1.29 -9.68
C LYS A 443 -3.78 -1.01 -8.28
N PRO A 444 -3.85 0.25 -7.80
CA PRO A 444 -4.31 0.57 -6.45
C PRO A 444 -5.67 -0.04 -6.08
N ARG A 445 -6.62 -0.01 -7.03
CA ARG A 445 -7.94 -0.63 -6.84
C ARG A 445 -7.85 -2.13 -6.55
N VAL A 446 -6.92 -2.83 -7.20
CA VAL A 446 -6.74 -4.28 -7.03
C VAL A 446 -6.06 -4.56 -5.70
N GLN A 447 -5.05 -3.78 -5.32
CA GLN A 447 -4.38 -3.89 -4.03
C GLN A 447 -5.31 -3.67 -2.82
N MET A 448 -6.32 -2.79 -2.96
CA MET A 448 -7.30 -2.54 -1.91
C MET A 448 -8.30 -3.70 -1.73
N GLU A 449 -8.56 -4.48 -2.78
CA GLU A 449 -9.58 -5.54 -2.74
C GLU A 449 -8.99 -6.93 -2.48
N ALA A 450 -7.74 -7.18 -2.89
CA ALA A 450 -7.07 -8.47 -2.70
C ALA A 450 -6.74 -8.75 -1.22
N ASN A 451 -6.61 -10.04 -0.87
CA ASN A 451 -6.30 -10.46 0.50
C ASN A 451 -4.86 -10.13 0.92
N ALA A 452 -3.95 -10.12 -0.05
CA ALA A 452 -2.54 -9.80 0.12
C ALA A 452 -2.09 -8.91 -1.05
N ARG A 453 -1.21 -7.96 -0.76
CA ARG A 453 -0.49 -7.16 -1.75
C ARG A 453 0.99 -7.46 -1.62
N LEU A 454 1.64 -7.62 -2.76
CA LEU A 454 3.07 -7.90 -2.83
C LEU A 454 3.67 -6.98 -3.89
N ASN A 455 4.29 -5.90 -3.43
CA ASN A 455 5.00 -4.96 -4.29
C ASN A 455 6.50 -5.20 -4.15
N GLY A 456 7.11 -5.69 -5.23
CA GLY A 456 8.51 -6.09 -5.19
C GLY A 456 9.08 -6.38 -6.57
N GLU A 457 10.37 -6.71 -6.59
CA GLU A 457 11.08 -6.97 -7.84
C GLU A 457 10.98 -8.42 -8.30
N SER A 458 10.71 -9.37 -7.40
CA SER A 458 10.81 -10.81 -7.69
C SER A 458 9.57 -11.57 -7.24
N LEU A 459 8.99 -12.36 -8.14
CA LEU A 459 7.86 -13.24 -7.80
C LEU A 459 8.23 -14.34 -6.81
N LEU A 460 9.53 -14.61 -6.60
CA LEU A 460 10.00 -15.49 -5.53
C LEU A 460 9.53 -15.03 -4.15
N ASP A 461 9.19 -13.75 -3.99
CA ASP A 461 8.75 -13.21 -2.72
C ASP A 461 7.44 -13.87 -2.23
N LEU A 462 6.68 -14.50 -3.14
CA LEU A 462 5.53 -15.33 -2.83
C LEU A 462 5.86 -16.51 -1.89
N LEU A 463 7.06 -17.08 -1.95
CA LEU A 463 7.45 -18.20 -1.07
C LEU A 463 7.59 -17.77 0.39
N TYR A 464 7.98 -16.52 0.64
CA TYR A 464 8.02 -15.99 2.01
C TYR A 464 6.62 -15.87 2.63
N LEU A 465 5.57 -15.66 1.84
CA LEU A 465 4.18 -15.72 2.33
C LEU A 465 3.79 -17.11 2.84
N LEU A 466 4.47 -18.15 2.36
CA LEU A 466 4.29 -19.54 2.84
C LEU A 466 5.18 -19.84 4.05
N GLY A 467 5.99 -18.87 4.48
CA GLY A 467 6.84 -18.97 5.66
C GLY A 467 8.19 -19.65 5.42
N PHE A 468 8.62 -19.79 4.16
CA PHE A 468 9.96 -20.27 3.81
C PHE A 468 11.02 -19.21 4.12
N THR A 469 12.22 -19.63 4.52
CA THR A 469 13.41 -18.77 4.65
C THR A 469 14.19 -18.69 3.34
N SER A 470 15.10 -17.73 3.19
CA SER A 470 15.96 -17.62 2.00
C SER A 470 16.78 -18.89 1.77
N GLU A 471 17.27 -19.53 2.84
CA GLU A 471 18.03 -20.79 2.74
C GLU A 471 17.16 -21.94 2.19
N GLU A 472 15.89 -22.02 2.62
CA GLU A 472 14.94 -23.00 2.12
C GLU A 472 14.57 -22.73 0.67
N ILE A 473 14.39 -21.45 0.29
CA ILE A 473 14.13 -21.03 -1.08
C ILE A 473 15.31 -21.40 -1.97
N ASP A 474 16.55 -21.14 -1.56
CA ASP A 474 17.74 -21.52 -2.31
C ASP A 474 17.80 -23.04 -2.55
N ALA A 475 17.49 -23.83 -1.53
CA ALA A 475 17.41 -25.29 -1.67
C ALA A 475 16.30 -25.74 -2.64
N LEU A 476 15.19 -24.99 -2.72
CA LEU A 476 14.10 -25.26 -3.67
C LEU A 476 14.41 -24.79 -5.10
N VAL A 477 15.28 -23.81 -5.28
CA VAL A 477 15.56 -23.21 -6.59
C VAL A 477 16.80 -23.81 -7.28
N VAL A 478 17.79 -24.32 -6.53
CA VAL A 478 19.00 -25.00 -7.06
C VAL A 478 18.66 -26.36 -7.62
#